data_AF-A0A1M5MH47-F1
#
_entry.id   AF-A0A1M5MH47-F1
#
_cell.length_a   1.000
_cell.length_b   1.000
_cell.length_c   1.000
_cell.angle_alpha   90.00
_cell.angle_beta   90.00
_cell.angle_gamma   90.00
#
_symmetry.space_group_name_H-M   'P 1'
#
loop_
_entity.id
_entity.type
_entity.pdbx_description
1 polymer ?
#
loop_
_entity_poly.entity_id
_entity_poly.type
_entity_poly.pdbx_seq_one_letter_code
_entity_poly.pdbx_strand_id
1 'polypeptide(L)'
;MEPIYTIDELNQRIKLLEDRQDTEWSAIKDHIDDIKENLKPINLIRNTVEEINETVGFKSHLAQSAISIGIGYLAKRFIVGKGDSMFKGILGSIVQLIVTNLVSKPSESSHETSEEESSQYEPPRE
;
A
#
# COMPACT_ATOMS: atom_id res chain seq x y z
N MET A 1 -8.31 -19.02 -33.70
CA MET A 1 -7.10 -19.86 -33.78
C MET A 1 -7.35 -20.86 -34.87
N GLU A 2 -6.48 -20.90 -35.88
CA GLU A 2 -6.55 -21.92 -36.93
C GLU A 2 -6.21 -23.28 -36.28
N PRO A 3 -7.00 -24.33 -36.53
CA PRO A 3 -6.72 -25.68 -36.03
C PRO A 3 -5.48 -26.27 -36.69
N ILE A 4 -4.60 -26.90 -35.89
CA ILE A 4 -3.35 -27.51 -36.34
C ILE A 4 -3.61 -28.96 -36.75
N TYR A 5 -3.24 -29.36 -37.96
CA TYR A 5 -3.53 -30.70 -38.49
C TYR A 5 -2.30 -31.55 -38.75
N THR A 6 -1.10 -30.96 -38.73
CA THR A 6 0.16 -31.66 -39.02
C THR A 6 1.25 -31.35 -37.99
N ILE A 7 2.20 -32.28 -37.83
CA ILE A 7 3.34 -32.10 -36.92
C ILE A 7 4.25 -30.96 -37.39
N ASP A 8 4.40 -30.76 -38.70
CA ASP A 8 5.19 -29.64 -39.25
C ASP A 8 4.58 -28.28 -38.91
N GLU A 9 3.26 -28.15 -39.03
CA GLU A 9 2.53 -26.94 -38.63
C GLU A 9 2.64 -26.68 -37.12
N LEU A 10 2.58 -27.73 -36.30
CA LEU A 10 2.79 -27.63 -34.86
C LEU A 10 4.19 -27.09 -34.53
N ASN A 11 5.23 -27.65 -35.15
CA ASN A 11 6.62 -27.24 -34.92
C ASN A 11 6.87 -25.80 -35.39
N GLN A 12 6.29 -25.40 -36.52
CA GLN A 12 6.36 -24.01 -36.99
C GLN A 12 5.66 -23.05 -36.02
N ARG A 13 4.51 -23.46 -35.45
CA ARG A 13 3.78 -22.67 -34.46
C ARG A 13 4.59 -22.53 -33.16
N ILE A 14 5.19 -23.63 -32.69
CA ILE A 14 6.05 -23.63 -31.49
C ILE A 14 7.20 -22.66 -31.70
N LYS A 15 7.93 -22.77 -32.81
CA LYS A 15 9.05 -21.89 -33.12
C LYS A 15 8.64 -20.42 -33.17
N LEU A 16 7.51 -20.11 -33.82
CA LEU A 16 6.97 -18.75 -33.87
C LEU A 16 6.63 -18.21 -32.47
N LEU A 17 6.09 -19.06 -31.59
CA LEU A 17 5.76 -18.69 -30.22
C LEU A 17 7.01 -18.50 -29.36
N GLU A 18 8.04 -19.31 -29.55
CA GLU A 18 9.35 -19.16 -28.88
C GLU A 18 10.02 -17.85 -29.30
N ASP A 19 10.11 -17.56 -30.60
CA ASP A 19 10.67 -16.31 -31.13
C ASP A 19 9.92 -15.09 -30.58
N ARG A 20 8.59 -15.20 -30.47
CA ARG A 20 7.75 -14.15 -29.88
C ARG A 20 7.99 -13.99 -28.39
N GLN A 21 8.06 -15.09 -27.65
CA GLN A 21 8.32 -15.09 -26.21
C GLN A 21 9.67 -14.44 -25.90
N ASP A 22 10.71 -14.77 -26.65
CA ASP A 22 12.04 -14.18 -26.47
C ASP A 22 12.03 -12.67 -26.70
N THR A 23 11.30 -12.22 -27.73
CA THR A 23 11.11 -10.79 -28.03
C THR A 23 10.38 -10.07 -26.89
N GLU A 24 9.27 -10.64 -26.41
CA GLU A 24 8.48 -10.08 -25.31
C GLU A 24 9.28 -10.08 -24.00
N TRP A 25 10.09 -11.12 -23.74
CA TRP A 25 10.97 -11.20 -22.58
C TRP A 25 12.06 -10.13 -22.60
N SER A 26 12.69 -9.88 -23.75
CA SER A 26 13.66 -8.80 -23.89
C SER A 26 13.04 -7.44 -23.58
N ALA A 27 11.84 -7.17 -24.10
CA ALA A 27 11.14 -5.92 -23.82
C ALA A 27 10.84 -5.76 -22.32
N ILE A 28 10.37 -6.83 -21.66
CA ILE A 28 10.12 -6.81 -20.20
C ILE A 28 11.41 -6.50 -19.45
N LYS A 29 12.53 -7.09 -19.84
CA LYS A 29 13.83 -6.88 -19.18
C LYS A 29 14.29 -5.42 -19.29
N ASP A 30 14.14 -4.82 -20.47
CA ASP A 30 14.49 -3.41 -20.71
C ASP A 30 13.61 -2.49 -19.85
N HIS A 31 12.31 -2.76 -19.77
CA HIS A 31 11.39 -2.02 -18.88
C HIS A 31 11.72 -2.21 -17.39
N ILE A 32 12.16 -3.41 -16.98
CA ILE A 32 12.56 -3.67 -15.59
C ILE A 32 13.81 -2.89 -15.22
N ASP A 33 14.78 -2.72 -16.13
CA ASP A 33 15.98 -1.93 -15.84
C ASP A 33 15.64 -0.44 -15.64
N ASP A 34 14.72 0.11 -16.45
CA ASP A 34 14.19 1.47 -16.25
C ASP A 34 13.41 1.59 -14.93
N ILE A 35 12.56 0.62 -14.62
CA ILE A 35 11.82 0.57 -13.35
C ILE A 35 12.79 0.45 -12.18
N LYS A 36 13.86 -0.35 -12.30
CA LYS A 36 14.88 -0.53 -11.26
C LYS A 36 15.60 0.79 -10.98
N GLU A 37 15.96 1.55 -12.01
CA GLU A 37 16.56 2.88 -11.86
C GLU A 37 15.62 3.86 -11.15
N ASN A 38 14.32 3.86 -11.48
CA ASN A 38 13.34 4.73 -10.85
C ASN A 38 12.93 4.30 -9.43
N LEU A 39 12.91 2.99 -9.16
CA LEU A 39 12.63 2.41 -7.83
C LEU A 39 13.87 2.34 -6.93
N LYS A 40 15.04 2.83 -7.37
CA LYS A 40 16.19 2.95 -6.48
C LYS A 40 15.74 3.74 -5.24
N PRO A 41 15.94 3.20 -4.03
CA PRO A 41 15.45 3.84 -2.80
C PRO A 41 15.92 5.29 -2.68
N ILE A 42 17.12 5.60 -3.20
CA ILE A 42 17.68 6.95 -3.22
C ILE A 42 16.85 7.95 -4.04
N ASN A 43 16.30 7.53 -5.20
CA ASN A 43 15.50 8.37 -6.09
C ASN A 43 14.08 8.56 -5.52
N LEU A 44 13.53 7.52 -4.91
CA LEU A 44 12.23 7.58 -4.24
C LEU A 44 12.27 8.51 -3.00
N ILE A 45 13.29 8.35 -2.14
CA ILE A 45 13.47 9.19 -0.95
C ILE A 45 13.66 10.65 -1.34
N ARG A 46 14.45 10.94 -2.38
CA ARG A 46 14.69 12.33 -2.83
C ARG A 46 13.38 12.99 -3.26
N ASN A 47 12.64 12.37 -4.18
CA ASN A 47 11.41 12.95 -4.71
C ASN A 47 10.34 13.10 -3.62
N THR A 48 10.18 12.09 -2.74
CA THR A 48 9.24 12.15 -1.62
C THR A 48 9.61 13.22 -0.61
N VAL A 49 10.90 13.42 -0.29
CA VAL A 49 11.32 14.48 0.64
C VAL A 49 11.09 15.88 0.04
N GLU A 50 11.37 16.05 -1.24
CA GLU A 50 11.20 17.32 -1.97
C GLU A 50 9.70 17.69 -2.06
N GLU A 51 8.84 16.73 -2.42
CA GLU A 51 7.38 16.91 -2.52
C GLU A 51 6.71 17.18 -1.17
N ILE A 52 7.11 16.47 -0.11
CA ILE A 52 6.56 16.73 1.24
C ILE A 52 7.00 18.12 1.74
N ASN A 53 8.22 18.55 1.43
CA ASN A 53 8.70 19.88 1.80
C ASN A 53 7.89 21.00 1.11
N GLU A 54 7.58 20.84 -0.18
CA GLU A 54 6.76 21.80 -0.93
C GLU A 54 5.29 21.79 -0.49
N THR A 55 4.73 20.61 -0.22
CA THR A 55 3.28 20.45 0.05
C THR A 55 2.91 20.75 1.50
N VAL A 56 3.72 20.32 2.46
CA VAL A 56 3.38 20.41 3.89
C VAL A 56 3.88 21.70 4.52
N GLY A 57 4.85 22.38 3.91
CA GLY A 57 5.40 23.64 4.41
C GLY A 57 5.82 23.51 5.88
N PHE A 58 6.95 22.84 6.13
CA PHE A 58 7.46 22.54 7.47
C PHE A 58 7.85 23.81 8.26
N LYS A 59 6.87 24.57 8.73
CA LYS A 59 7.10 25.83 9.46
C LYS A 59 7.43 25.62 10.93
N SER A 60 7.23 24.42 11.48
CA SER A 60 7.51 24.12 12.88
C SER A 60 8.60 23.06 13.02
N HIS A 61 9.71 23.45 13.67
CA HIS A 61 10.86 22.59 13.95
C HIS A 61 10.50 21.31 14.74
N LEU A 62 9.39 21.33 15.51
CA LEU A 62 8.91 20.18 16.27
C LEU A 62 8.30 19.11 15.37
N ALA A 63 7.50 19.51 14.38
CA ALA A 63 6.89 18.58 13.42
C ALA A 63 7.98 17.92 12.56
N GLN A 64 8.97 18.70 12.11
CA GLN A 64 10.12 18.19 11.37
C GLN A 64 10.94 17.18 12.19
N SER A 65 11.15 17.45 13.48
CA SER A 65 11.87 16.54 14.39
C SER A 65 11.08 15.26 14.65
N ALA A 66 9.78 15.33 14.93
CA ALA A 66 8.94 14.16 15.16
C ALA A 66 8.86 13.25 13.93
N ILE A 67 8.74 13.85 12.73
CA ILE A 67 8.74 13.12 11.46
C ILE A 67 10.11 12.46 11.21
N SER A 68 11.22 13.16 11.44
CA SER A 68 12.56 12.57 11.28
C SER A 68 12.81 11.39 12.24
N ILE A 69 12.31 11.48 13.47
CA ILE A 69 12.41 10.40 14.47
C ILE A 69 11.52 9.23 14.06
N GLY A 70 10.29 9.50 13.62
CA GLY A 70 9.35 8.49 13.13
C GLY A 70 9.93 7.75 11.92
N ILE A 71 10.38 8.49 10.89
CA ILE A 71 11.00 7.93 9.68
C ILE A 71 12.27 7.16 10.03
N GLY A 72 13.15 7.69 10.89
CA GLY A 72 14.37 7.01 11.32
C GLY A 72 14.09 5.72 12.09
N TYR A 73 13.06 5.70 12.94
CA TYR A 73 12.61 4.50 13.66
C TYR A 73 12.03 3.46 12.70
N LEU A 74 11.16 3.87 11.78
CA LEU A 74 10.62 3.01 10.71
C LEU A 74 11.76 2.44 9.85
N ALA A 75 12.68 3.27 9.37
CA ALA A 75 13.82 2.85 8.55
C ALA A 75 14.70 1.83 9.28
N LYS A 76 15.09 2.11 10.54
CA LYS A 76 15.86 1.16 11.37
C LYS A 76 15.10 -0.14 11.58
N ARG A 77 13.78 -0.07 11.78
CA ARG A 77 12.92 -1.24 11.99
C ARG A 77 12.74 -2.08 10.72
N PHE A 78 12.72 -1.46 9.54
CA PHE A 78 12.67 -2.15 8.24
C PHE A 78 14.00 -2.79 7.85
N ILE A 79 15.14 -2.14 8.14
CA ILE A 79 16.47 -2.64 7.77
C ILE A 79 16.98 -3.70 8.77
N VAL A 80 16.72 -3.50 10.07
CA VAL A 80 17.25 -4.37 11.15
C VAL A 80 16.24 -5.43 11.59
N GLY A 81 14.94 -5.22 11.34
CA GLY A 81 13.87 -6.16 11.69
C GLY A 81 13.63 -7.19 10.60
N LYS A 82 13.33 -8.43 11.00
CA LYS A 82 12.96 -9.54 10.10
C LYS A 82 11.62 -9.18 9.41
N GLY A 83 11.69 -8.56 8.23
CA GLY A 83 10.55 -7.94 7.54
C GLY A 83 9.31 -8.84 7.38
N ASP A 84 9.52 -10.16 7.35
CA ASP A 84 8.46 -11.17 7.32
C ASP A 84 7.41 -11.02 8.43
N SER A 85 7.80 -10.72 9.67
CA SER A 85 6.85 -10.77 10.80
C SER A 85 5.95 -9.52 10.89
N MET A 86 6.46 -8.35 10.49
CA MET A 86 5.70 -7.09 10.54
C MET A 86 4.71 -7.01 9.38
N PHE A 87 5.14 -7.38 8.17
CA PHE A 87 4.26 -7.40 7.01
C PHE A 87 3.10 -8.40 7.20
N LYS A 88 3.37 -9.58 7.77
CA LYS A 88 2.34 -10.54 8.20
C LYS A 88 1.37 -9.95 9.22
N GLY A 89 1.86 -9.15 10.18
CA GLY A 89 1.02 -8.46 11.16
C GLY A 89 0.08 -7.43 10.52
N ILE A 90 0.62 -6.57 9.64
CA ILE A 90 -0.16 -5.53 8.93
C ILE A 90 -1.18 -6.16 8.00
N LEU A 91 -0.77 -7.15 7.19
CA LEU A 91 -1.68 -7.90 6.32
C LEU A 91 -2.77 -8.61 7.14
N GLY A 92 -2.39 -9.24 8.26
CA GLY A 92 -3.33 -9.88 9.18
C GLY A 92 -4.37 -8.91 9.71
N SER A 93 -3.96 -7.70 10.11
CA SER A 93 -4.88 -6.64 10.55
C SER A 93 -5.79 -6.14 9.44
N ILE A 94 -5.30 -6.00 8.19
CA ILE A 94 -6.13 -5.59 7.04
C ILE A 94 -7.16 -6.68 6.73
N VAL A 95 -6.73 -7.94 6.66
CA VAL A 95 -7.62 -9.08 6.43
C VAL A 95 -8.67 -9.16 7.54
N GLN A 96 -8.27 -9.00 8.80
CA GLN A 96 -9.17 -8.96 9.93
C GLN A 96 -10.17 -7.80 9.79
N LEU A 97 -9.73 -6.61 9.39
CA LEU A 97 -10.63 -5.47 9.16
C LEU A 97 -11.66 -5.76 8.07
N ILE A 98 -11.24 -6.38 6.97
CA ILE A 98 -12.14 -6.75 5.87
C ILE A 98 -13.15 -7.80 6.34
N VAL A 99 -12.67 -8.86 6.99
CA VAL A 99 -13.53 -9.93 7.52
C VAL A 99 -14.50 -9.38 8.57
N THR A 100 -14.04 -8.55 9.49
CA THR A 100 -14.88 -7.89 10.49
C THR A 100 -15.91 -7.00 9.81
N ASN A 101 -15.56 -6.17 8.84
CA ASN A 101 -16.55 -5.35 8.12
C ASN A 101 -17.57 -6.19 7.33
N LEU A 102 -17.17 -7.34 6.78
CA LEU A 102 -18.09 -8.25 6.08
C LEU A 102 -19.03 -9.00 7.02
N VAL A 103 -18.55 -9.43 8.19
CA VAL A 103 -19.35 -10.10 9.23
C VAL A 103 -20.22 -9.13 10.02
N SER A 104 -19.76 -7.91 10.24
CA SER A 104 -20.46 -6.89 11.03
C SER A 104 -21.58 -6.19 10.26
N LYS A 105 -22.08 -6.77 9.15
CA LYS A 105 -23.28 -6.26 8.49
C LYS A 105 -24.43 -6.28 9.49
N PRO A 106 -24.93 -5.11 9.95
CA PRO A 106 -26.03 -5.08 10.89
C PRO A 106 -27.30 -5.46 10.12
N SER A 107 -28.00 -6.49 10.57
CA SER A 107 -29.42 -6.60 10.31
C SER A 107 -30.09 -5.43 11.03
N GLU A 108 -30.61 -4.46 10.28
CA GLU A 108 -31.37 -3.34 10.82
C GLU A 108 -32.62 -3.83 11.56
N SER A 109 -32.64 -3.64 12.88
CA SER A 109 -33.79 -3.21 13.70
C SER A 109 -33.27 -3.10 15.15
N SER A 110 -33.30 -1.95 15.81
CA SER A 110 -34.53 -1.35 16.29
C SER A 110 -34.29 0.09 16.76
N HIS A 111 -35.35 0.87 16.56
CA HIS A 111 -35.64 2.19 17.05
C HIS A 111 -35.47 2.39 18.58
N GLU A 112 -35.32 3.66 18.93
CA GLU A 112 -35.92 4.34 20.10
C GLU A 112 -35.18 4.44 21.45
N THR A 113 -34.81 5.70 21.72
CA THR A 113 -35.08 6.46 22.95
C THR A 113 -34.22 6.20 24.17
N SER A 114 -33.43 7.23 24.52
CA SER A 114 -33.33 7.75 25.89
C SER A 114 -32.74 9.17 25.81
N GLU A 115 -33.59 10.15 25.47
CA GLU A 115 -33.55 11.44 26.16
C GLU A 115 -34.15 11.21 27.54
N GLU A 116 -33.38 11.41 28.62
CA GLU A 116 -33.79 11.95 29.94
C GLU A 116 -32.48 12.30 30.66
N GLU A 117 -32.13 13.59 30.69
CA GLU A 117 -32.30 14.47 31.86
C GLU A 117 -31.42 14.09 33.06
N SER A 118 -30.31 14.82 33.24
CA SER A 118 -29.72 15.03 34.57
C SER A 118 -29.31 16.48 34.70
N SER A 119 -30.28 17.27 35.17
CA SER A 119 -30.09 18.56 35.81
C SER A 119 -29.04 18.46 36.93
N GLN A 120 -28.05 19.35 36.94
CA GLN A 120 -27.37 19.72 38.19
C GLN A 120 -26.98 21.20 38.18
N TYR A 121 -27.74 21.95 38.98
CA TYR A 121 -27.58 23.33 39.43
C TYR A 121 -26.20 23.60 40.09
N GLU A 122 -25.70 24.85 39.97
CA GLU A 122 -25.24 25.74 41.07
C GLU A 122 -24.54 27.03 40.54
N PRO A 123 -24.37 28.13 41.33
CA PRO A 123 -25.35 29.18 41.67
C PRO A 123 -24.89 30.59 41.15
N PRO A 124 -25.63 31.70 41.39
CA PRO A 124 -25.29 33.00 40.81
C PRO A 124 -24.16 33.70 41.58
N ARG A 125 -23.26 34.38 40.85
CA ARG A 125 -22.31 35.31 41.45
C ARG A 125 -22.87 36.72 41.40
N GLU A 126 -22.88 37.34 42.57
CA GLU A 126 -23.23 38.74 42.88
C GLU A 126 -22.39 39.76 42.11
#